data_AF-A0A7C7EAM3-F1
#
_entry.id   AF-A0A7C7EAM3-F1
#
_cell.length_a   1.000
_cell.length_b   1.000
_cell.length_c   1.000
_cell.angle_alpha   90.00
_cell.angle_beta   90.00
_cell.angle_gamma   90.00
#
_symmetry.space_group_name_H-M   'P 1'
#
loop_
_entity.id
_entity.type
_entity.pdbx_description
1 polymer ?
#
loop_
_entity_poly.entity_id
_entity_poly.type
_entity_poly.pdbx_seq_one_letter_code
_entity_poly.pdbx_strand_id
1 'polypeptide(L)'
;EGGILLKQQPQSFIGEKKLEELTVEIYKGKEGHYLHYEDDGKSFDYTKGVYNLFDISFCYKEGRMDIKFDKIHFGYDKGVKKYKFIFKNFDDIKEIKINGEKVEKESCEIEL
;
A
#
# COMPACT_ATOMS: atom_id res chain seq x y z
N GLU A 1 -9.72 15.50 -0.43
CA GLU A 1 -8.58 15.33 -1.35
C GLU A 1 -7.46 14.63 -0.61
N GLY A 2 -6.58 13.90 -1.29
CA GLY A 2 -5.44 13.22 -0.66
C GLY A 2 -5.71 11.85 -0.02
N GLY A 3 -6.86 11.25 -0.33
CA GLY A 3 -7.24 9.95 0.24
C GLY A 3 -6.34 8.81 -0.27
N ILE A 4 -6.02 7.88 0.62
CA ILE A 4 -5.36 6.61 0.32
C ILE A 4 -6.35 5.50 0.72
N LEU A 5 -6.72 4.65 -0.23
CA LEU A 5 -7.66 3.54 -0.01
C LEU A 5 -7.00 2.20 -0.33
N LEU A 6 -6.97 1.32 0.66
CA LEU A 6 -6.56 -0.07 0.49
C LEU A 6 -7.76 -0.92 0.09
N LYS A 7 -7.60 -1.68 -0.99
CA LYS A 7 -8.64 -2.55 -1.55
C LYS A 7 -8.09 -3.93 -1.84
N GLN A 8 -8.94 -4.93 -1.66
CA GLN A 8 -8.70 -6.31 -2.07
C GLN A 8 -9.71 -6.73 -3.13
N GLN A 9 -9.48 -7.87 -3.78
CA GLN A 9 -10.44 -8.40 -4.73
C GLN A 9 -11.77 -8.75 -4.05
N PRO A 10 -12.92 -8.55 -4.72
CA PRO A 10 -14.22 -8.98 -4.22
C PRO A 10 -14.24 -10.48 -3.93
N GLN A 11 -14.84 -10.83 -2.79
CA GLN A 11 -15.00 -12.18 -2.29
C GLN A 11 -16.30 -12.28 -1.48
N SER A 12 -16.89 -13.47 -1.40
CA SER A 12 -18.20 -13.71 -0.79
C SER A 12 -18.15 -13.59 0.74
N PHE A 13 -17.02 -13.95 1.34
CA PHE A 13 -16.74 -13.85 2.77
C PHE A 13 -15.23 -13.71 2.99
N ILE A 14 -14.82 -13.21 4.17
CA ILE A 14 -13.41 -12.98 4.50
C ILE A 14 -12.64 -14.30 4.52
N GLY A 15 -11.57 -14.37 3.72
CA GLY A 15 -10.68 -15.53 3.64
C GLY A 15 -11.15 -16.60 2.64
N GLU A 16 -12.18 -16.33 1.82
CA GLU A 16 -12.56 -17.19 0.70
C GLU A 16 -11.41 -17.32 -0.30
N LYS A 17 -10.80 -16.19 -0.64
CA LYS A 17 -9.65 -16.12 -1.54
C LYS A 17 -8.40 -15.85 -0.73
N LYS A 18 -7.30 -16.51 -1.11
CA LYS A 18 -5.98 -16.17 -0.61
C LYS A 18 -5.66 -14.72 -1.01
N LEU A 19 -5.32 -13.90 -0.03
CA LEU A 19 -4.97 -12.51 -0.25
C LEU A 19 -3.51 -12.44 -0.71
N GLU A 20 -3.29 -12.28 -2.02
CA GLU A 20 -1.95 -12.24 -2.61
C GLU A 20 -1.49 -10.83 -2.94
N GLU A 21 -2.43 -9.93 -3.26
CA GLU A 21 -2.16 -8.54 -3.66
C GLU A 21 -3.20 -7.59 -3.04
N LEU A 22 -2.74 -6.43 -2.58
CA LEU A 22 -3.59 -5.29 -2.22
C LEU A 22 -3.44 -4.17 -3.25
N THR A 23 -4.55 -3.54 -3.59
CA THR A 23 -4.57 -2.30 -4.39
C THR A 23 -4.53 -1.09 -3.46
N VAL A 24 -3.56 -0.21 -3.67
CA VAL A 24 -3.43 1.10 -3.00
C VAL A 24 -3.92 2.17 -3.98
N GLU A 25 -5.13 2.69 -3.78
CA GLU A 25 -5.63 3.81 -4.57
C GLU A 25 -5.27 5.14 -3.90
N ILE A 26 -4.52 6.00 -4.60
CA ILE A 26 -4.17 7.34 -4.15
C ILE A 26 -4.96 8.37 -4.96
N TYR A 27 -5.75 9.19 -4.27
CA TYR A 27 -6.55 10.25 -4.86
C TYR A 27 -5.82 11.59 -4.77
N LYS A 28 -5.88 12.37 -5.85
CA LYS A 28 -5.22 13.69 -5.93
C LYS A 28 -5.49 14.56 -4.70
N GLY A 29 -4.42 15.17 -4.22
CA GLY A 29 -4.34 16.05 -3.05
C GLY A 29 -2.88 16.49 -2.86
N LYS A 30 -2.64 17.45 -1.95
CA LYS A 30 -1.28 17.92 -1.65
C LYS A 30 -0.49 16.93 -0.81
N GLU A 31 -1.17 16.19 0.05
CA GLU A 31 -0.58 15.21 0.96
C GLU A 31 -1.63 14.16 1.33
N GLY A 32 -1.17 13.02 1.81
CA GLY A 32 -2.02 11.96 2.35
C GLY A 32 -1.23 11.06 3.29
N HIS A 33 -1.94 10.43 4.22
CA HIS A 33 -1.38 9.51 5.22
C HIS A 33 -2.38 8.39 5.50
N TYR A 34 -1.87 7.17 5.61
CA TYR A 34 -2.64 5.98 5.95
C TYR A 34 -1.74 4.98 6.68
N LEU A 35 -2.26 4.42 7.77
CA LEU A 35 -1.59 3.39 8.53
C LEU A 35 -2.25 2.04 8.21
N HIS A 36 -1.52 1.16 7.52
CA HIS A 36 -1.99 -0.17 7.13
C HIS A 36 -1.65 -1.20 8.21
N TYR A 37 -2.64 -1.96 8.64
CA TYR A 37 -2.51 -2.97 9.70
C TYR A 37 -2.91 -4.35 9.19
N GLU A 38 -2.15 -5.37 9.59
CA GLU A 38 -2.44 -6.77 9.26
C GLU A 38 -2.23 -7.69 10.46
N ASP A 39 -3.17 -8.59 10.72
CA ASP A 39 -3.03 -9.71 11.65
C ASP A 39 -3.81 -10.94 11.13
N ASP A 40 -4.02 -11.94 11.99
CA ASP A 40 -4.78 -13.14 11.62
C ASP A 40 -6.32 -12.96 11.64
N GLY A 41 -6.80 -11.83 12.16
CA GLY A 41 -8.22 -11.49 12.34
C GLY A 41 -9.02 -12.45 13.24
N LYS A 42 -8.36 -13.31 14.01
CA LYS A 42 -9.00 -14.45 14.70
C LYS A 42 -8.54 -14.63 16.15
N SER A 43 -7.24 -14.49 16.41
CA SER A 43 -6.66 -14.75 17.73
C SER A 43 -6.40 -13.46 18.50
N PHE A 44 -5.87 -13.60 19.72
CA PHE A 44 -5.35 -12.48 20.51
C PHE A 44 -3.84 -12.28 20.33
N ASP A 45 -3.20 -12.93 19.35
CA ASP A 45 -1.73 -12.87 19.20
C ASP A 45 -1.23 -11.47 18.79
N TYR A 46 -2.10 -10.60 18.27
CA TYR A 46 -1.80 -9.17 18.10
C TYR A 46 -1.34 -8.50 19.42
N THR A 47 -1.87 -8.94 20.57
CA THR A 47 -1.46 -8.43 21.90
C THR A 47 -0.02 -8.79 22.26
N LYS A 48 0.55 -9.79 21.59
CA LYS A 48 1.93 -10.26 21.73
C LYS A 48 2.84 -9.74 20.62
N GLY A 49 2.35 -8.82 19.78
CA GLY A 49 3.13 -8.28 18.67
C GLY A 49 3.03 -9.07 17.36
N VAL A 50 2.13 -10.05 17.24
CA VAL A 50 1.93 -10.81 16.00
C VAL A 50 0.99 -10.05 15.06
N TYR A 51 1.48 -8.95 14.50
CA TYR A 51 0.80 -8.12 13.51
C TYR A 51 1.84 -7.41 12.63
N ASN A 52 1.41 -6.81 11.52
CA ASN A 52 2.22 -5.89 10.72
C ASN A 52 1.62 -4.48 10.79
N LEU A 53 2.48 -3.47 10.68
CA LEU A 53 2.09 -2.07 10.62
C LEU A 53 2.96 -1.36 9.59
N PHE A 54 2.31 -0.71 8.63
CA PHE A 54 2.99 0.06 7.59
C PHE A 54 2.47 1.49 7.55
N ASP A 55 3.38 2.46 7.50
CA ASP A 55 3.05 3.86 7.28
C ASP A 55 3.14 4.17 5.79
N ILE A 56 2.01 4.54 5.19
CA ILE A 56 1.91 4.93 3.79
C ILE A 56 1.57 6.42 3.76
N SER A 57 2.49 7.23 3.27
CA SER A 57 2.28 8.66 3.13
C SER A 57 2.76 9.18 1.79
N PHE A 58 2.20 10.31 1.34
CA PHE A 58 2.70 10.98 0.16
C PHE A 58 2.64 12.50 0.30
N CYS A 59 3.49 13.17 -0.47
CA CYS A 59 3.41 14.60 -0.73
C CYS A 59 3.43 14.84 -2.24
N TYR A 60 2.59 15.75 -2.71
CA TYR A 60 2.52 16.16 -4.12
C TYR A 60 2.81 17.66 -4.25
N LYS A 61 3.90 17.98 -4.94
CA LYS A 61 4.36 19.36 -5.15
C LYS A 61 5.00 19.49 -6.52
N GLU A 62 4.66 20.57 -7.23
CA GLU A 62 5.30 20.94 -8.51
C GLU A 62 5.33 19.80 -9.56
N GLY A 63 4.25 19.00 -9.64
CA GLY A 63 4.14 17.91 -10.60
C GLY A 63 4.89 16.62 -10.20
N ARG A 64 5.50 16.60 -9.01
CA ARG A 64 6.17 15.43 -8.45
C ARG A 64 5.41 14.91 -7.23
N MET A 65 5.26 13.60 -7.16
CA MET A 65 4.73 12.90 -6.00
C MET A 65 5.83 12.05 -5.39
N ASP A 66 6.09 12.28 -4.10
CA ASP A 66 6.99 11.44 -3.32
C ASP A 66 6.14 10.61 -2.35
N ILE A 67 6.27 9.29 -2.44
CA ILE A 67 5.52 8.32 -1.62
C ILE A 67 6.52 7.65 -0.67
N LYS A 68 6.15 7.54 0.60
CA LYS A 68 6.82 6.70 1.58
C LYS A 68 5.94 5.51 1.91
N PHE A 69 6.58 4.35 2.01
CA PHE A 69 5.96 3.10 2.41
C PHE A 69 6.89 2.44 3.40
N ASP A 70 6.74 2.82 4.67
CA ASP A 70 7.64 2.41 5.74
C ASP A 70 7.06 1.23 6.51
N LYS A 71 7.88 0.18 6.69
CA LYS A 71 7.55 -0.97 7.54
C LYS A 71 7.87 -0.62 9.00
N ILE A 72 6.85 -0.26 9.77
CA ILE A 72 6.98 0.20 11.16
C ILE A 72 7.12 -0.98 12.12
N HIS A 73 6.30 -2.01 11.92
CA HIS A 73 6.35 -3.25 12.69
C HIS A 73 6.04 -4.44 11.79
N PHE A 74 6.72 -5.56 12.02
CA PHE A 74 6.58 -6.76 11.19
C PHE A 74 6.72 -8.03 12.03
N GLY A 75 5.59 -8.49 12.56
CA GLY A 75 5.48 -9.69 13.39
C GLY A 75 4.54 -10.76 12.82
N TYR A 76 3.87 -10.50 11.69
CA TYR A 76 2.94 -11.42 11.05
C TYR A 76 3.44 -11.85 9.65
N ASP A 77 4.00 -13.06 9.58
CA ASP A 77 4.69 -13.61 8.40
C ASP A 77 3.77 -13.98 7.22
N LYS A 78 2.46 -14.09 7.48
CA LYS A 78 1.42 -14.38 6.48
C LYS A 78 0.77 -13.12 5.91
N GLY A 79 1.34 -11.95 6.17
CA GLY A 79 0.90 -10.67 5.59
C GLY A 79 0.99 -10.63 4.06
N VAL A 80 0.43 -9.57 3.47
CA VAL A 80 0.40 -9.39 2.01
C VAL A 80 1.78 -9.03 1.49
N LYS A 81 2.18 -9.65 0.38
CA LYS A 81 3.53 -9.48 -0.20
C LYS A 81 3.58 -8.55 -1.40
N LYS A 82 2.43 -8.24 -1.99
CA LYS A 82 2.33 -7.46 -3.23
C LYS A 82 1.36 -6.30 -3.08
N TYR A 83 1.81 -5.12 -3.50
CA TYR A 83 1.01 -3.89 -3.49
C TYR A 83 0.98 -3.28 -4.89
N LYS A 84 -0.23 -3.03 -5.38
CA LYS A 84 -0.49 -2.39 -6.67
C LYS A 84 -0.96 -0.96 -6.46
N PHE A 85 -0.19 0.01 -6.91
CA PHE A 85 -0.55 1.42 -6.80
C PHE A 85 -1.40 1.89 -7.99
N ILE A 86 -2.49 2.59 -7.70
CA ILE A 86 -3.36 3.22 -8.70
C ILE A 86 -3.55 4.69 -8.33
N PHE A 87 -3.21 5.58 -9.25
CA PHE A 87 -3.32 7.02 -9.05
C PHE A 87 -4.60 7.55 -9.70
N LYS A 88 -5.47 8.17 -8.90
CA LYS A 88 -6.78 8.67 -9.32
C LYS A 88 -6.77 10.19 -9.45
N ASN A 89 -7.28 10.69 -10.57
CA ASN A 89 -7.40 12.12 -10.90
C ASN A 89 -6.06 12.86 -11.05
N PHE A 90 -4.97 12.14 -11.31
CA PHE A 90 -3.70 12.71 -11.72
C PHE A 90 -3.58 12.71 -13.24
N ASP A 91 -2.74 13.60 -13.76
CA ASP A 91 -2.33 13.59 -15.17
C ASP A 91 -1.42 12.38 -15.45
N ASP A 92 -1.09 12.17 -16.72
CA ASP A 92 -0.24 11.05 -17.12
C ASP A 92 1.12 11.03 -16.41
N ILE A 93 1.45 9.88 -15.85
CA ILE A 93 2.74 9.62 -15.20
C ILE A 93 3.81 9.46 -16.28
N LYS A 94 4.80 10.35 -16.25
CA LYS A 94 5.93 10.38 -17.20
C LYS A 94 7.11 9.53 -16.77
N GLU A 95 7.33 9.40 -15.47
CA GLU A 95 8.46 8.68 -14.89
C GLU A 95 8.07 8.13 -13.53
N ILE A 96 8.54 6.92 -13.23
CA ILE A 96 8.42 6.30 -11.91
C ILE A 96 9.82 5.95 -11.44
N LYS A 97 10.10 6.20 -10.16
CA LYS A 97 11.32 5.77 -9.48
C LYS A 97 10.96 5.05 -8.19
N ILE A 98 11.56 3.88 -7.98
CA ILE A 98 11.46 3.12 -6.73
C ILE A 98 12.85 3.12 -6.11
N ASN A 99 12.98 3.62 -4.88
CA ASN A 99 14.27 3.73 -4.18
C ASN A 99 15.38 4.41 -4.99
N GLY A 100 15.01 5.37 -5.85
CA GLY A 100 15.93 6.11 -6.72
C GLY A 100 16.13 5.51 -8.12
N GLU A 101 15.77 4.25 -8.33
CA GLU A 101 15.92 3.55 -9.61
C GLU A 101 14.70 3.75 -10.50
N LYS A 102 14.92 4.08 -11.77
CA LYS A 102 13.84 4.29 -12.74
C LYS A 102 13.25 2.94 -13.15
N VAL A 103 11.92 2.86 -13.17
CA VAL A 103 11.18 1.64 -13.52
C VAL A 103 10.16 1.93 -14.63
N GLU A 104 9.79 0.88 -15.36
CA GLU A 104 8.76 0.98 -16.40
C GLU A 104 7.35 0.98 -15.77
N LYS A 105 6.41 1.66 -16.44
CA LYS A 105 5.04 1.88 -15.94
C LYS A 105 4.26 0.57 -15.73
N GLU A 106 4.64 -0.50 -16.41
CA GLU A 106 3.95 -1.80 -16.41
C GLU A 106 4.56 -2.84 -15.45
N SER A 107 5.68 -2.52 -14.76
CA SER A 107 6.45 -3.49 -13.96
C SER A 107 6.70 -3.08 -12.50
N CYS A 108 5.86 -2.21 -11.93
CA CYS A 108 5.99 -1.82 -10.52
C CYS A 108 5.39 -2.87 -9.58
N GLU A 109 6.08 -3.99 -9.39
CA GLU A 109 5.89 -4.86 -8.24
C GLU A 109 6.87 -4.43 -7.15
N ILE A 110 6.37 -3.90 -6.03
CA ILE A 110 7.19 -3.68 -4.83
C ILE A 110 7.08 -4.97 -4.01
N GLU A 111 8.13 -5.79 -4.06
CA GLU A 111 8.32 -6.88 -3.09
C GLU A 111 8.86 -6.28 -1.79
N LEU A 112 8.13 -6.48 -0.68
CA LEU A 112 8.47 -6.01 0.68
C LEU A 112 9.20 -7.07 1.52
#